data_AF-A0A1Q7PYK6-F1
#
_entry.id   AF-A0A1Q7PYK6-F1
#
_cell.length_a   1.000
_cell.length_b   1.000
_cell.length_c   1.000
_cell.angle_alpha   90.00
_cell.angle_beta   90.00
_cell.angle_gamma   90.00
#
_symmetry.space_group_name_H-M   'P 1'
#
loop_
_entity.id
_entity.type
_entity.pdbx_description
1 polymer ?
#
loop_
_entity_poly.entity_id
_entity_poly.type
_entity_poly.pdbx_seq_one_letter_code
_entity_poly.pdbx_strand_id
1 'polypeptide(L)' 'MRDRDVMNLLDQLELYTLDSVRNETSQKDYWLFVYKSMKSGLLMTKNMERHLRYKLKGLGVQV' A
#
# COMPACT_ATOMS: atom_id res chain seq x y z
N MET A 1 9.25 -11.57 10.07
CA MET A 1 9.21 -10.09 10.05
C MET A 1 7.95 -9.65 10.75
N ARG A 2 7.98 -8.62 11.59
CA ARG A 2 6.76 -8.12 12.27
C ARG A 2 6.00 -7.23 11.29
N ASP A 3 4.67 -7.15 11.41
CA ASP A 3 3.84 -6.32 10.53
C ASP A 3 4.38 -4.89 10.38
N ARG A 4 4.86 -4.30 11.48
CA ARG A 4 5.50 -2.98 11.49
C ARG A 4 6.66 -2.86 10.51
N ASP A 5 7.53 -3.87 10.42
CA ASP A 5 8.73 -3.83 9.58
C ASP A 5 8.34 -3.85 8.09
N VAL A 6 7.30 -4.62 7.74
CA VAL A 6 6.75 -4.69 6.38
C VAL A 6 6.04 -3.40 6.00
N MET A 7 5.24 -2.82 6.90
CA MET A 7 4.56 -1.55 6.65
C MET A 7 5.56 -0.41 6.47
N ASN A 8 6.62 -0.37 7.28
CA ASN A 8 7.66 0.64 7.15
C ASN A 8 8.40 0.53 5.80
N LEU A 9 8.64 -0.70 5.32
CA LEU A 9 9.22 -0.93 4.00
C LEU A 9 8.29 -0.45 2.88
N LEU A 10 6.99 -0.72 2.98
CA LEU A 10 6.01 -0.27 1.98
C LEU A 10 5.90 1.27 1.93
N ASP A 11 5.93 1.93 3.09
CA ASP A 11 5.96 3.40 3.17
C ASP A 11 7.25 3.97 2.56
N GLN A 12 8.40 3.33 2.77
CA GLN A 12 9.66 3.74 2.13
C GLN A 12 9.62 3.61 0.60
N LEU A 13 9.03 2.53 0.08
CA LEU A 13 8.85 2.32 -1.35
C LEU A 13 7.85 3.33 -1.95
N GLU A 14 6.79 3.68 -1.21
CA GLU A 14 5.91 4.79 -1.57
C GLU A 14 6.71 6.09 -1.70
N LEU A 15 7.49 6.47 -0.68
CA LEU A 15 8.29 7.71 -0.73
C LEU A 15 9.26 7.75 -1.91
N TYR A 16 9.89 6.62 -2.25
CA TYR A 16 10.76 6.51 -3.41
C TYR A 16 10.01 6.67 -4.75
N THR A 17 8.81 6.08 -4.85
CA THR A 17 7.97 6.18 -6.05
C THR A 17 7.34 7.57 -6.20
N LEU A 18 7.02 8.24 -5.09
CA LEU A 18 6.55 9.62 -5.06
C LEU A 18 7.58 10.63 -5.55
N ASP A 19 8.83 10.45 -5.14
CA ASP A 19 9.93 11.34 -5.51
C ASP A 19 10.30 11.18 -7.00
N SER A 20 10.10 9.98 -7.54
CA SER A 20 10.36 9.66 -8.96
C SER A 20 9.17 9.94 -9.89
N VAL A 21 7.92 9.86 -9.40
CA VAL A 21 6.70 9.98 -10.21
C VAL A 21 5.65 10.80 -9.45
N ARG A 22 5.75 12.13 -9.53
CA ARG A 22 4.81 13.10 -8.92
C ARG A 22 3.42 13.09 -9.59
N ASN A 23 2.67 11.99 -9.50
CA ASN A 23 1.30 11.93 -10.01
C ASN A 23 0.38 11.11 -9.08
N GLU A 24 -0.75 11.69 -8.68
CA GLU A 24 -1.72 11.05 -7.76
C GLU A 24 -2.26 9.73 -8.30
N THR A 25 -2.44 9.64 -9.63
CA THR A 25 -2.89 8.41 -10.30
C THR A 25 -1.89 7.26 -10.08
N SER A 26 -0.59 7.54 -10.08
CA SER A 26 0.46 6.54 -9.87
C SER A 26 0.48 6.01 -8.45
N GLN A 27 0.13 6.83 -7.45
CA GLN A 27 0.02 6.39 -6.05
C GLN A 27 -1.15 5.43 -5.86
N LYS A 28 -2.29 5.75 -6.47
CA LYS A 28 -3.50 4.92 -6.44
C LYS A 28 -3.23 3.53 -7.01
N ASP A 29 -2.61 3.46 -8.18
CA ASP A 29 -2.31 2.20 -8.84
C ASP A 29 -1.29 1.36 -8.07
N TYR A 30 -0.26 2.01 -7.50
CA TYR A 30 0.72 1.36 -6.64
C TYR A 30 0.07 0.71 -5.41
N TRP A 31 -0.71 1.46 -4.64
CA TRP A 31 -1.35 0.93 -3.43
C TRP A 31 -2.38 -0.16 -3.74
N LEU A 32 -3.06 -0.05 -4.88
CA LEU A 32 -4.01 -1.08 -5.32
C LEU A 32 -3.29 -2.37 -5.72
N PHE A 33 -2.14 -2.25 -6.40
CA PHE A 33 -1.27 -3.39 -6.72
C PHE A 33 -0.75 -4.08 -5.46
N VAL A 34 -0.27 -3.31 -4.48
CA VAL A 34 0.18 -3.83 -3.18
C VAL A 34 -0.94 -4.59 -2.47
N TYR A 35 -2.13 -3.99 -2.36
CA TYR A 35 -3.29 -4.64 -1.72
C TYR A 35 -3.66 -5.96 -2.40
N LYS A 36 -3.74 -5.99 -3.73
CA LYS A 36 -4.06 -7.22 -4.49
C LYS A 36 -2.99 -8.29 -4.34
N SER A 37 -1.71 -7.89 -4.40
CA SER A 37 -0.58 -8.81 -4.30
C SER A 37 -0.48 -9.43 -2.91
N MET A 38 -0.64 -8.63 -1.85
CA MET A 38 -0.62 -9.13 -0.47
C MET A 38 -1.82 -10.03 -0.16
N LYS A 39 -3.01 -9.67 -0.67
CA LYS A 39 -4.24 -10.45 -0.48
C LYS A 39 -4.19 -11.80 -1.20
N SER A 40 -3.64 -11.83 -2.42
CA SER A 40 -3.49 -13.07 -3.21
C SER A 40 -2.37 -13.97 -2.69
N GLY A 41 -1.28 -13.39 -2.18
CA GLY A 41 -0.16 -14.16 -1.63
C GLY A 41 -0.36 -14.71 -0.22
N LEU A 42 -1.53 -14.53 0.41
CA LEU A 42 -1.79 -14.87 1.83
C LEU A 42 -0.83 -14.19 2.83
N LEU A 43 -0.13 -13.14 2.40
CA LEU A 43 0.81 -12.36 3.21
C LEU A 43 0.10 -11.24 4.00
N MET A 44 -1.22 -11.10 3.82
CA MET A 44 -2.03 -10.04 4.38
C MET A 44 -2.49 -10.39 5.80
N THR A 45 -1.98 -9.67 6.80
CA THR A 45 -2.55 -9.70 8.15
C THR A 45 -3.72 -8.72 8.28
N LYS A 46 -4.57 -8.91 9.31
CA LYS A 46 -5.69 -7.99 9.58
C LYS A 46 -5.25 -6.54 9.79
N ASN A 47 -4.07 -6.34 10.40
CA ASN A 47 -3.54 -5.01 10.65
C ASN A 47 -3.06 -4.35 9.35
N MET A 48 -2.38 -5.11 8.49
CA MET A 48 -1.97 -4.63 7.17
C MET A 48 -3.18 -4.31 6.29
N GLU A 49 -4.18 -5.18 6.28
CA GLU A 49 -5.41 -4.98 5.50
C GLU A 49 -6.11 -3.68 5.92
N ARG A 50 -6.24 -3.43 7.23
CA ARG A 50 -6.85 -2.21 7.76
C ARG A 50 -6.07 -0.97 7.34
N HIS A 51 -4.75 -1.01 7.39
CA HIS A 51 -3.92 0.12 6.99
C HIS A 51 -4.00 0.38 5.48
N LEU A 52 -3.90 -0.66 4.65
CA LEU A 52 -3.98 -0.53 3.20
C LEU A 52 -5.34 -0.01 2.74
N ARG A 53 -6.43 -0.49 3.35
CA ARG A 53 -7.77 0.05 3.09
C ARG A 53 -7.89 1.52 3.49
N TYR A 54 -7.24 1.93 4.59
CA TYR A 54 -7.23 3.34 5.00
C TYR A 54 -6.49 4.23 4.00
N LYS A 55 -5.28 3.83 3.55
CA LYS A 55 -4.52 4.53 2.49
C LYS A 55 -5.33 4.62 1.19
N LEU A 56 -5.88 3.50 0.74
CA LEU A 56 -6.68 3.43 -0.49
C LEU A 56 -7.94 4.30 -0.42
N LYS A 57 -8.62 4.35 0.72
CA LYS A 57 -9.75 5.25 0.95
C LYS A 57 -9.32 6.73 0.88
N GLY A 58 -8.15 7.07 1.43
CA GLY A 58 -7.55 8.40 1.31
C GLY A 58 -7.29 8.82 -0.14
N LEU A 59 -7.03 7.85 -1.02
CA LEU A 59 -6.83 8.04 -2.47
C LEU A 59 -8.12 7.87 -3.28
N GLY A 60 -9.30 7.83 -2.63
CA GLY A 60 -10.60 7.71 -3.29
C GLY A 60 -10.93 6.32 -3.86
N VAL A 61 -10.26 5.27 -3.37
CA VAL A 61 -10.49 3.88 -3.78
C VAL A 61 -11.29 3.12 -2.72
N GLN A 62 -12.37 2.44 -3.12
CA GLN A 62 -13.09 1.49 -2.29
C GLN A 62 -12.70 0.06 -2.65
N VAL A 63 -12.28 -0.72 -1.64
CA VAL A 63 -11.75 -2.10 -1.70
C VAL A 63 -12.10 -2.88 -0.45
#